data_AF-A0AA38FRU0-F1
#
_entry.id   AF-A0AA38FRU0-F1
#
_cell.length_a   1.000
_cell.length_b   1.000
_cell.length_c   1.000
_cell.angle_alpha   90.00
_cell.angle_beta   90.00
_cell.angle_gamma   90.00
#
_symmetry.space_group_name_H-M   'P 1'
#
loop_
_entity.id
_entity.type
_entity.pdbx_description
1 polymer ?
#
loop_
_entity_poly.entity_id
_entity_poly.type
_entity_poly.pdbx_seq_one_letter_code
_entity_poly.pdbx_strand_id
1 'polypeptide(L)'
;ETFRTYASCMEELMAKISKIFIASLGLDVETFYHSDFEKCRTSFRINHYKSEGKPIDEEILFPHTDLDCFTILYQDNKGGLQIRSKEGQWLNVNPVAHSFVVNLGDCLQ
;
A
#
# COMPACT_ATOMS: atom_id res chain seq x y z
N GLU A 1 12.13 13.77 13.44
CA GLU A 1 12.13 14.67 12.26
C GLU A 1 11.85 13.88 10.99
N THR A 2 12.71 12.91 10.62
CA THR A 2 12.57 12.03 9.45
C THR A 2 11.17 11.45 9.25
N PHE A 3 10.56 10.85 10.28
CA PHE A 3 9.23 10.25 10.14
C PHE A 3 8.14 11.28 9.80
N ARG A 4 8.23 12.50 10.34
CA ARG A 4 7.26 13.57 10.01
C ARG A 4 7.40 14.03 8.56
N THR A 5 8.64 14.19 8.10
CA THR A 5 8.92 14.50 6.69
C THR A 5 8.41 13.39 5.78
N TYR A 6 8.70 12.13 6.11
CA TYR A 6 8.21 10.97 5.37
C TYR A 6 6.68 10.94 5.32
N ALA A 7 6.01 11.15 6.47
CA ALA A 7 4.56 11.16 6.54
C ALA A 7 3.94 12.23 5.63
N SER A 8 4.47 13.47 5.69
CA SER A 8 4.04 14.57 4.81
C SER A 8 4.21 14.21 3.33
N CYS A 9 5.35 13.63 2.95
CA CYS A 9 5.58 13.21 1.56
C CYS A 9 4.62 12.09 1.12
N MET A 10 4.29 11.15 2.00
CA MET A 10 3.35 10.07 1.70
C MET A 10 1.92 10.59 1.57
N GLU A 11 1.50 11.58 2.38
CA GLU A 11 0.20 12.24 2.24
C GLU A 11 0.07 12.96 0.89
N GLU A 12 1.11 13.69 0.48
CA GLU A 12 1.15 14.34 -0.85
C GLU A 12 1.13 13.33 -1.99
N LEU A 13 1.85 12.21 -1.85
CA LEU A 13 1.86 11.14 -2.84
C LEU A 13 0.49 10.46 -2.94
N MET A 14 -0.14 10.18 -1.80
CA MET A 14 -1.48 9.60 -1.71
C MET A 14 -2.50 10.50 -2.40
N ALA A 15 -2.46 11.81 -2.13
CA ALA A 15 -3.33 12.77 -2.79
C ALA A 15 -3.21 12.72 -4.32
N LYS A 16 -1.97 12.64 -4.84
CA LYS A 16 -1.70 12.51 -6.29
C LYS A 16 -2.25 11.19 -6.85
N ILE A 17 -2.02 10.07 -6.16
CA ILE A 17 -2.52 8.76 -6.58
C ILE A 17 -4.05 8.77 -6.63
N SER A 18 -4.74 9.27 -5.61
CA SER A 18 -6.20 9.35 -5.59
C SER A 18 -6.75 10.18 -6.74
N LYS A 19 -6.15 11.35 -7.03
CA LYS A 19 -6.56 12.18 -8.17
C LYS A 19 -6.37 11.49 -9.51
N ILE A 20 -5.24 10.78 -9.71
CA ILE A 20 -4.98 9.99 -10.92
C ILE A 20 -6.00 8.84 -11.04
N PHE A 21 -6.30 8.16 -9.94
CA PHE A 21 -7.29 7.08 -9.92
C PHE A 21 -8.67 7.58 -10.35
N ILE A 22 -9.18 8.67 -9.74
CA ILE A 22 -10.46 9.29 -10.10
C ILE A 22 -10.48 9.68 -11.59
N ALA A 23 -9.41 10.32 -12.08
CA ALA A 23 -9.29 10.70 -13.48
C ALA A 23 -9.32 9.49 -14.42
N SER A 24 -8.69 8.38 -14.04
CA SER A 24 -8.66 7.15 -14.85
C SER A 24 -10.03 6.46 -14.97
N LEU A 25 -10.95 6.74 -14.02
CA LEU A 25 -12.35 6.33 -14.09
C LEU A 25 -13.22 7.29 -14.93
N GLY A 26 -12.66 8.38 -15.46
CA GLY A 26 -13.40 9.39 -16.21
C GLY A 26 -14.31 10.26 -15.35
N LEU A 27 -14.05 10.34 -14.05
CA LEU A 27 -14.81 11.12 -13.09
C LEU A 27 -14.23 12.53 -12.92
N ASP A 28 -15.05 13.45 -12.42
CA ASP A 28 -14.60 14.80 -12.06
C ASP A 28 -13.67 14.76 -10.85
N VAL A 29 -12.39 15.09 -11.08
CA VAL A 29 -11.34 14.92 -10.06
C VAL A 29 -11.62 15.75 -8.82
N GLU A 30 -12.02 17.01 -8.97
CA GLU A 30 -12.17 17.90 -7.82
C GLU A 30 -13.38 17.50 -6.97
N THR A 31 -14.53 17.21 -7.59
CA THR A 31 -15.74 16.80 -6.87
C THR A 31 -15.50 15.55 -6.03
N PHE A 32 -14.99 14.48 -6.65
CA PHE A 32 -14.81 13.19 -5.98
C PHE A 32 -13.62 13.18 -5.01
N TYR A 33 -12.56 13.96 -5.29
CA TYR A 33 -11.47 14.07 -4.33
C TYR A 33 -11.93 14.76 -3.04
N HIS A 34 -12.69 15.85 -3.15
CA HIS A 34 -13.22 16.57 -2.00
C HIS A 34 -14.25 15.77 -1.19
N SER A 35 -15.10 14.98 -1.86
CA SER A 35 -16.10 14.17 -1.15
C SER A 35 -15.49 12.95 -0.47
N ASP A 36 -14.59 12.23 -1.16
CA ASP A 36 -14.24 10.86 -0.78
C ASP A 36 -12.83 10.73 -0.22
N PHE A 37 -11.91 11.65 -0.53
CA PHE A 37 -10.48 11.50 -0.20
C PHE A 37 -9.89 12.62 0.65
N GLU A 38 -10.35 13.87 0.55
CA GLU A 38 -9.73 15.02 1.22
C GLU A 38 -9.68 14.88 2.75
N LYS A 39 -10.67 14.20 3.34
CA LYS A 39 -10.76 13.97 4.79
C LYS A 39 -10.24 12.60 5.22
N CYS A 40 -9.70 11.80 4.29
CA CYS A 40 -9.10 10.53 4.64
C CYS A 40 -7.95 10.74 5.61
N ARG A 41 -7.87 9.88 6.62
CA ARG A 41 -6.77 9.88 7.58
C ARG A 41 -5.72 8.89 7.14
N THR A 42 -4.47 9.32 7.16
CA THR A 42 -3.34 8.44 6.92
C THR A 42 -2.97 7.71 8.22
N SER A 43 -2.82 6.39 8.14
CA SER A 43 -2.23 5.60 9.22
C SER A 43 -0.89 5.02 8.76
N PHE A 44 0.01 4.76 9.71
CA PHE A 44 1.32 4.20 9.42
C PHE A 44 1.53 2.93 10.22
N ARG A 45 2.03 1.90 9.56
CA ARG A 45 2.45 0.64 10.17
C ARG A 45 3.92 0.39 9.84
N ILE A 46 4.75 0.28 10.87
CA ILE A 46 6.17 -0.07 10.73
C ILE A 46 6.34 -1.51 11.19
N ASN A 47 6.69 -2.40 10.26
CA ASN A 47 6.86 -3.81 10.55
C ASN A 47 8.35 -4.17 10.58
N HIS A 48 8.74 -4.99 11.55
CA HIS A 48 10.07 -5.60 11.62
C HIS A 48 9.91 -7.11 11.77
N TYR A 49 10.20 -7.84 10.69
CA TYR A 49 10.12 -9.30 10.65
C TYR A 49 11.51 -9.89 10.89
N LYS A 50 11.63 -10.75 11.90
CA LYS A 50 12.90 -11.41 12.22
C LYS A 50 12.99 -12.78 11.54
N SER A 51 14.15 -13.09 10.98
CA SER A 51 14.48 -14.42 10.46
C SER A 51 15.12 -15.28 11.56
N GLU A 52 14.39 -15.63 12.62
CA GLU A 52 14.93 -16.45 13.73
C GLU A 52 15.04 -17.95 13.36
N GLY A 53 15.55 -18.28 12.16
CA GLY A 53 15.70 -19.66 11.70
C GLY A 53 14.37 -20.40 11.47
N LYS A 54 13.27 -19.66 11.37
CA LYS A 54 11.95 -20.20 11.05
C LYS A 54 11.94 -20.87 9.66
N PRO A 55 11.15 -21.94 9.45
CA PRO A 55 10.99 -22.55 8.14
C PRO A 55 10.60 -21.49 7.10
N ILE A 56 11.11 -21.66 5.88
CA ILE A 56 10.87 -20.72 4.75
C ILE A 56 9.36 -20.56 4.46
N ASP A 57 8.54 -21.54 4.83
CA ASP A 57 7.10 -21.60 4.54
C ASP A 57 6.21 -21.15 5.70
N GLU A 58 6.76 -20.56 6.77
CA GLU A 58 5.96 -20.06 7.89
C GLU A 58 5.40 -18.67 7.57
N GLU A 59 4.06 -18.54 7.58
CA GLU A 59 3.37 -17.25 7.45
C GLU A 59 3.69 -16.36 8.66
N ILE A 60 4.50 -15.33 8.45
CA ILE A 60 4.83 -14.35 9.51
C ILE A 60 3.67 -13.38 9.74
N LEU A 61 2.94 -13.05 8.66
CA LEU A 61 1.73 -12.25 8.68
C LEU A 61 0.65 -13.02 7.93
N PHE A 62 -0.50 -13.23 8.58
CA PHE A 62 -1.60 -13.95 7.96
C PHE A 62 -2.11 -13.27 6.69
N PRO A 63 -2.57 -14.05 5.69
CA PRO A 63 -3.26 -13.53 4.52
C PRO A 63 -4.41 -12.59 4.91
N HIS A 64 -4.44 -11.40 4.31
CA HIS A 64 -5.48 -10.40 4.53
C HIS A 64 -5.59 -9.47 3.31
N THR A 65 -6.68 -8.70 3.29
CA THR A 65 -6.84 -7.50 2.48
C THR A 65 -6.72 -6.27 3.37
N ASP A 66 -6.31 -5.15 2.79
CA ASP A 66 -6.28 -3.88 3.49
C ASP A 66 -7.68 -3.27 3.51
N LEU A 67 -8.12 -2.74 4.65
CA LEU A 67 -9.44 -2.12 4.77
C LEU A 67 -9.49 -0.70 4.19
N ASP A 68 -8.34 -0.04 4.05
CA ASP A 68 -8.24 1.36 3.60
C ASP A 68 -8.48 1.50 2.08
N CYS A 69 -8.49 2.73 1.55
CA CYS A 69 -8.61 2.93 0.10
C CYS A 69 -7.36 2.48 -0.65
N PHE A 70 -6.19 2.91 -0.17
CA PHE A 70 -4.89 2.66 -0.78
C PHE A 70 -3.84 2.41 0.29
N THR A 71 -2.89 1.55 -0.02
CA THR A 71 -1.67 1.35 0.77
C THR A 71 -0.46 1.72 -0.07
N ILE A 72 0.47 2.49 0.50
CA ILE A 72 1.79 2.77 -0.07
C ILE A 72 2.83 2.09 0.81
N LEU A 73 3.48 1.06 0.27
CA LEU A 73 4.42 0.23 0.99
C LEU A 73 5.85 0.45 0.49
N TYR A 74 6.73 0.85 1.40
CA TYR A 74 8.17 0.74 1.22
C TYR A 74 8.65 -0.63 1.71
N GLN A 75 9.56 -1.24 0.97
CA GLN A 75 10.16 -2.52 1.30
C GLN A 75 11.69 -2.40 1.31
N ASP A 76 12.35 -3.17 2.17
CA ASP A 76 13.79 -3.38 2.05
C ASP A 76 14.10 -4.37 0.92
N ASN A 77 15.38 -4.70 0.75
CA ASN A 77 15.83 -5.61 -0.30
C ASN A 77 15.72 -7.11 0.07
N LYS A 78 15.10 -7.47 1.20
CA LYS A 78 15.00 -8.88 1.63
C LYS A 78 13.84 -9.61 0.98
N GLY A 79 12.80 -8.89 0.56
CA GLY A 79 11.57 -9.49 0.02
C GLY A 79 10.67 -10.08 1.10
N GLY A 80 9.76 -10.97 0.69
CA GLY A 80 8.81 -11.68 1.57
C GLY A 80 7.35 -11.25 1.42
N LEU A 81 7.05 -10.19 0.66
CA LEU A 81 5.67 -9.87 0.30
C LEU A 81 5.20 -10.81 -0.81
N GLN A 82 4.01 -11.37 -0.60
CA GLN A 82 3.29 -12.14 -1.59
C GLN A 82 1.89 -11.56 -1.77
N ILE A 83 1.38 -11.64 -2.99
CA ILE A 83 0.00 -11.29 -3.35
C ILE A 83 -0.71 -12.51 -3.89
N ARG A 84 -2.03 -12.57 -3.72
CA ARG A 84 -2.84 -13.66 -4.27
C ARG A 84 -3.47 -13.23 -5.59
N SER A 85 -3.21 -13.98 -6.67
CA SER A 85 -3.82 -13.74 -7.98
C SER A 85 -5.31 -14.10 -7.97
N LYS A 86 -6.04 -13.68 -9.01
CA LYS A 86 -7.47 -14.02 -9.18
C LYS A 86 -7.69 -15.53 -9.34
N GLU A 87 -6.69 -16.23 -9.83
CA GLU A 87 -6.64 -17.70 -9.96
C GLU A 87 -6.29 -18.39 -8.64
N GLY A 88 -6.09 -17.61 -7.56
CA GLY A 88 -5.84 -18.10 -6.22
C GLY A 88 -4.38 -18.44 -5.91
N GLN A 89 -3.45 -18.15 -6.83
CA GLN A 89 -2.03 -18.45 -6.69
C GLN A 89 -1.29 -17.34 -5.92
N TRP A 90 -0.33 -17.72 -5.08
CA TRP A 90 0.56 -16.76 -4.42
C TRP A 90 1.71 -16.37 -5.34
N LEU A 91 1.90 -15.06 -5.52
CA LEU A 91 2.92 -14.46 -6.37
C LEU A 91 3.85 -13.59 -5.52
N ASN A 92 5.16 -13.75 -5.69
CA ASN A 92 6.14 -12.91 -5.02
C ASN A 92 6.14 -11.49 -5.61
N VAL A 93 6.13 -10.49 -4.73
CA VAL A 93 6.41 -9.10 -5.10
C VAL A 93 7.87 -8.83 -4.80
N ASN A 94 8.71 -8.94 -5.83
CA ASN A 94 10.15 -8.72 -5.69
C ASN A 94 10.45 -7.24 -5.42
N PRO A 95 11.29 -6.91 -4.42
CA PRO A 95 11.68 -5.53 -4.17
C PRO A 95 12.34 -4.88 -5.39
N VAL A 96 11.88 -3.69 -5.76
CA VAL A 96 12.49 -2.87 -6.81
C VAL A 96 13.14 -1.65 -6.17
N ALA A 97 14.42 -1.42 -6.45
CA ALA A 97 15.16 -0.30 -5.91
C ALA A 97 14.48 1.04 -6.27
N HIS A 98 14.44 1.98 -5.31
CA HIS A 98 13.84 3.30 -5.47
C HIS A 98 12.35 3.30 -5.87
N SER A 99 11.60 2.29 -5.43
CA SER A 99 10.17 2.17 -5.70
C SER A 99 9.35 2.01 -4.42
N PHE A 100 8.04 2.20 -4.58
CA PHE A 100 7.03 1.81 -3.61
C PHE A 100 6.08 0.80 -4.27
N VAL A 101 5.55 -0.11 -3.48
CA VAL A 101 4.40 -0.94 -3.88
C VAL A 101 3.14 -0.17 -3.51
N VAL A 102 2.17 -0.15 -4.41
CA VAL A 102 0.85 0.45 -4.16
C VAL A 102 -0.22 -0.58 -4.44
N ASN A 103 -1.17 -0.75 -3.51
CA ASN A 103 -2.35 -1.59 -3.70
C ASN A 103 -3.63 -0.85 -3.33
N LEU A 104 -4.73 -1.32 -3.93
CA LEU A 104 -6.09 -0.96 -3.55
C LEU A 104 -6.48 -1.77 -2.31
N GLY A 105 -7.24 -1.17 -1.41
CA GLY A 105 -7.92 -1.88 -0.34
C GLY A 105 -9.43 -1.92 -0.54
N ASP A 106 -10.12 -2.51 0.43
CA ASP A 106 -11.52 -2.92 0.33
C ASP A 106 -12.49 -1.74 0.24
N CYS A 107 -12.10 -0.52 0.69
CA CYS A 107 -12.93 0.68 0.49
C CYS A 107 -13.18 1.03 -0.98
N LEU A 108 -12.33 0.55 -1.91
CA LEU A 108 -12.45 0.82 -3.34
C LEU A 108 -12.94 -0.39 -4.16
N GLN A 109 -13.23 -1.52 -3.52
CA GLN A 109 -13.78 -2.72 -4.18
C GLN A 109 -15.31 -2.66 -4.27
#